data_AF-A0A0F9WQ57-F1
#
_entry.id   AF-A0A0F9WQ57-F1
#
_cell.length_a   1.000
_cell.length_b   1.000
_cell.length_c   1.000
_cell.angle_alpha   90.00
_cell.angle_beta   90.00
_cell.angle_gamma   90.00
#
_symmetry.space_group_name_H-M   'P 1'
#
loop_
_entity.id
_entity.type
_entity.pdbx_description
1 polymer ?
#
loop_
_entity_poly.entity_id
_entity_poly.type
_entity_poly.pdbx_seq_one_letter_code
_entity_poly.pdbx_strand_id
1 'polypeptide(L)'
;MPHLNSSNSSNFNNNEGKLSYHEMQNKPDGQNFDNMYSYGYYDDHGSQPIYVNIKQLSCIQKRKARREYLDTLMAEHKNNYLHESRHRHAMQRKRAPTGRFLTKEESRKLNEQGENNK
;
A
#
# COMPACT_ATOMS: atom_id res chain seq x y z
N MET A 1 32.51 39.51 -22.93
CA MET A 1 33.71 38.77 -23.35
C MET A 1 34.22 38.01 -22.14
N PRO A 2 34.46 36.69 -22.21
CA PRO A 2 35.48 36.05 -23.05
C PRO A 2 34.93 35.09 -24.13
N HIS A 3 35.86 34.61 -24.95
CA HIS A 3 35.74 33.89 -26.22
C HIS A 3 36.57 32.59 -26.20
N LEU A 4 36.38 31.71 -27.21
CA LEU A 4 37.20 30.53 -27.61
C LEU A 4 36.87 29.22 -26.83
N ASN A 5 36.88 28.01 -27.40
CA ASN A 5 37.11 27.57 -28.78
C ASN A 5 36.59 26.13 -29.01
N SER A 6 36.37 25.85 -30.29
CA SER A 6 36.03 24.57 -30.94
C SER A 6 37.09 23.47 -30.74
N SER A 7 36.67 22.21 -30.58
CA SER A 7 37.41 21.05 -31.14
C SER A 7 36.68 19.71 -30.97
N ASN A 8 36.29 19.16 -32.12
CA ASN A 8 36.47 17.76 -32.54
C ASN A 8 35.56 16.63 -32.05
N SER A 9 34.81 16.15 -33.04
CA SER A 9 34.27 14.81 -33.27
C SER A 9 35.31 13.68 -33.17
N SER A 10 34.79 12.46 -33.00
CA SER A 10 35.33 11.12 -33.34
C SER A 10 35.76 10.21 -32.17
N ASN A 11 35.01 9.11 -32.00
CA ASN A 11 35.50 7.71 -31.94
C ASN A 11 34.28 6.81 -31.63
N PHE A 12 33.54 6.34 -32.64
CA PHE A 12 33.72 5.06 -33.36
C PHE A 12 33.65 3.78 -32.49
N ASN A 13 32.78 2.89 -32.98
CA ASN A 13 32.83 1.41 -32.95
C ASN A 13 32.02 0.63 -31.90
N ASN A 14 30.80 0.30 -32.34
CA ASN A 14 30.19 -1.03 -32.48
C ASN A 14 30.95 -2.27 -31.96
N ASN A 15 30.13 -3.14 -31.34
CA ASN A 15 30.17 -4.60 -31.29
C ASN A 15 31.28 -5.29 -30.47
N GLU A 16 30.86 -6.29 -29.69
CA GLU A 16 31.45 -7.63 -29.49
C GLU A 16 30.97 -8.15 -28.12
N GLY A 17 30.06 -9.13 -28.12
CA GLY A 17 29.57 -9.76 -26.89
C GLY A 17 28.28 -10.56 -27.04
N LYS A 18 28.07 -11.22 -28.20
CA LYS A 18 26.98 -12.20 -28.34
C LYS A 18 27.36 -13.46 -27.57
N LEU A 19 26.72 -13.73 -26.44
CA LEU A 19 26.74 -15.05 -25.81
C LEU A 19 25.81 -16.01 -26.56
N SER A 20 26.27 -17.24 -26.76
CA SER A 20 25.67 -18.30 -27.58
C SER A 20 24.37 -18.85 -26.98
N TYR A 21 23.39 -19.16 -27.84
CA TYR A 21 22.05 -19.65 -27.48
C TYR A 21 22.01 -21.02 -26.77
N HIS A 22 23.17 -21.65 -26.53
CA HIS A 22 23.26 -23.05 -26.13
C HIS A 22 23.34 -23.28 -24.60
N GLU A 23 23.59 -22.26 -23.79
CA GLU A 23 23.81 -22.40 -22.33
C GLU A 23 22.58 -22.12 -21.44
N MET A 24 21.37 -22.14 -22.00
CA MET A 24 20.13 -21.83 -21.25
C MET A 24 19.42 -23.07 -20.69
N GLN A 25 19.90 -24.29 -20.94
CA GLN A 25 19.14 -25.53 -20.69
C GLN A 25 19.45 -26.26 -19.37
N ASN A 26 20.04 -25.61 -18.37
CA ASN A 26 20.19 -26.19 -17.03
C ASN A 26 19.92 -25.14 -15.95
N LYS A 27 18.65 -24.93 -15.58
CA LYS A 27 18.25 -24.18 -14.38
C LYS A 27 17.35 -25.08 -13.53
N PRO A 28 17.68 -25.31 -12.24
CA PRO A 28 16.87 -26.16 -11.35
C PRO A 28 15.55 -25.48 -11.00
N ASP A 29 14.53 -26.32 -10.82
CA ASP A 29 13.14 -25.96 -10.59
C ASP A 29 12.94 -25.10 -9.32
N GLY A 30 12.11 -24.07 -9.48
CA GLY A 30 11.43 -23.40 -8.37
C GLY A 30 12.13 -22.15 -7.84
N GLN A 31 12.03 -21.02 -8.57
CA GLN A 31 12.22 -19.69 -8.02
C GLN A 31 11.26 -18.67 -8.66
N ASN A 32 10.35 -18.14 -7.84
CA ASN A 32 9.74 -16.80 -7.91
C ASN A 32 9.36 -16.23 -9.30
N PHE A 33 8.09 -16.41 -9.69
CA PHE A 33 7.49 -15.80 -10.89
C PHE A 33 7.25 -14.28 -10.79
N ASP A 34 7.47 -13.67 -9.63
CA ASP A 34 7.22 -12.24 -9.41
C ASP A 34 8.40 -11.33 -9.75
N ASN A 35 9.53 -11.87 -10.25
CA ASN A 35 10.73 -11.07 -10.49
C ASN A 35 11.40 -11.34 -11.86
N MET A 36 10.59 -11.50 -12.92
CA MET A 36 11.08 -11.76 -14.28
C MET A 36 11.01 -10.55 -15.24
N TYR A 37 10.43 -9.41 -14.82
CA TYR A 37 10.36 -8.18 -15.63
C TYR A 37 11.17 -7.01 -15.05
N SER A 38 12.00 -7.27 -14.05
CA SER A 38 12.92 -6.28 -13.47
C SER A 38 14.29 -6.37 -14.17
N TYR A 39 14.40 -5.83 -15.39
CA TYR A 39 15.70 -5.60 -16.02
C TYR A 39 16.16 -4.17 -15.69
N GLY A 40 17.22 -4.06 -14.90
CA GLY A 40 17.70 -2.82 -14.29
C GLY A 40 18.51 -1.94 -15.23
N TYR A 41 17.87 -0.93 -15.83
CA TYR A 41 18.59 0.13 -16.55
C TYR A 41 18.10 1.57 -16.31
N TYR A 42 17.12 1.82 -15.45
CA TYR A 42 16.81 3.17 -14.95
C TYR A 42 16.26 3.09 -13.51
N ASP A 43 17.14 3.18 -12.50
CA ASP A 43 16.74 3.51 -11.12
C ASP A 43 16.47 5.03 -11.03
N ASP A 44 15.58 5.46 -11.92
CA ASP A 44 15.25 6.85 -12.20
C ASP A 44 13.72 7.01 -12.27
N HIS A 45 13.01 6.16 -11.56
CA HIS A 45 11.59 6.36 -11.28
C HIS A 45 11.33 7.64 -10.46
N GLY A 46 12.39 8.27 -9.95
CA GLY A 46 12.38 9.60 -9.32
C GLY A 46 12.59 10.79 -10.28
N SER A 47 13.15 10.63 -11.49
CA SER A 47 13.35 11.74 -12.43
C SER A 47 12.44 11.70 -13.65
N GLN A 48 11.76 10.59 -13.96
CA GLN A 48 10.78 10.60 -15.04
C GLN A 48 9.49 11.29 -14.58
N PRO A 49 9.13 12.47 -15.13
CA PRO A 49 7.89 13.12 -14.77
C PRO A 49 6.72 12.25 -15.21
N ILE A 50 5.86 11.87 -14.26
CA ILE A 50 4.61 11.18 -14.58
C ILE A 50 3.78 12.11 -15.47
N TYR A 51 3.59 11.71 -16.73
CA TYR A 51 2.71 12.43 -17.63
C TYR A 51 1.28 12.34 -17.10
N VAL A 52 0.71 13.49 -16.79
CA VAL A 52 -0.68 13.63 -16.35
C VAL A 52 -1.41 14.57 -17.30
N ASN A 53 -2.73 14.52 -17.27
CA ASN A 53 -3.54 15.50 -17.98
C ASN A 53 -3.20 16.90 -17.47
N ILE A 54 -2.85 17.81 -18.38
CA ILE A 54 -2.46 19.18 -18.08
C ILE A 54 -3.50 19.92 -17.24
N LYS A 55 -4.80 19.67 -17.48
CA LYS A 55 -5.90 20.27 -16.71
C LYS A 55 -5.94 19.82 -15.25
N GLN A 56 -5.31 18.70 -14.92
CA GLN A 56 -5.36 18.07 -13.61
C GLN A 56 -4.09 18.30 -12.78
N LEU A 57 -2.96 18.67 -13.40
CA LEU A 57 -1.64 18.77 -12.76
C LEU A 57 -1.67 19.60 -11.46
N SER A 58 -2.18 20.83 -11.52
CA SER A 58 -2.23 21.74 -10.37
C SER A 58 -3.16 21.23 -9.26
N CYS A 59 -4.29 20.63 -9.62
CA CYS A 59 -5.23 20.03 -8.67
C CYS A 59 -4.64 18.80 -7.97
N ILE A 60 -3.89 17.97 -8.70
CA ILE A 60 -3.20 16.80 -8.14
C ILE A 60 -2.15 17.26 -7.12
N GLN A 61 -1.33 18.25 -7.47
CA GLN A 61 -0.33 18.81 -6.56
C GLN A 61 -0.97 19.34 -5.27
N LYS A 62 -2.04 20.14 -5.38
CA LYS A 62 -2.77 20.66 -4.21
C LYS A 62 -3.36 19.55 -3.35
N ARG A 63 -3.95 18.52 -3.96
CA ARG A 63 -4.52 17.36 -3.22
C ARG A 63 -3.44 16.51 -2.56
N LYS A 64 -2.26 16.37 -3.18
CA LYS A 64 -1.11 15.68 -2.58
C LYS A 64 -0.65 16.41 -1.32
N ALA A 65 -0.33 17.70 -1.44
CA ALA A 65 0.08 18.52 -0.29
C ALA A 65 -0.96 18.51 0.85
N ARG A 66 -2.27 18.57 0.52
CA ARG A 66 -3.32 18.48 1.52
C ARG A 66 -3.39 17.11 2.19
N ARG A 67 -3.23 16.01 1.45
CA ARG A 67 -3.20 14.65 2.01
C ARG A 67 -1.99 14.47 2.92
N GLU A 68 -0.80 14.84 2.45
CA GLU A 68 0.43 14.79 3.25
C GLU A 68 0.26 15.55 4.58
N TYR A 69 -0.26 16.78 4.54
CA TYR A 69 -0.54 17.53 5.76
C TYR A 69 -1.55 16.83 6.68
N LEU A 70 -2.66 16.31 6.14
CA LEU A 70 -3.65 15.59 6.94
C LEU A 70 -3.10 14.28 7.52
N ASP A 71 -2.26 13.56 6.77
CA ASP A 71 -1.63 12.31 7.21
C ASP A 71 -0.64 12.58 8.36
N THR A 72 0.04 13.74 8.39
CA THR A 72 0.86 14.13 9.56
C THR A 72 0.04 14.44 10.81
N LEU A 73 -1.19 14.92 10.65
CA LEU A 73 -2.09 15.24 11.77
C LEU A 73 -2.86 14.03 12.27
N MET A 74 -3.27 13.15 11.35
CA MET A 74 -4.02 11.94 11.63
C MET A 74 -3.04 10.79 11.89
N ALA A 75 -2.50 10.73 13.11
CA ALA A 75 -1.78 9.54 13.56
C ALA A 75 -2.66 8.30 13.32
N GLU A 76 -2.11 7.27 12.67
CA GLU A 76 -2.85 6.02 12.45
C GLU A 76 -3.29 5.44 13.80
N HIS A 77 -4.56 5.60 14.16
CA HIS A 77 -5.12 4.99 15.35
C HIS A 77 -5.22 3.47 15.13
N LYS A 78 -4.12 2.75 15.38
CA LYS A 78 -4.02 1.28 15.33
C LYS A 78 -4.67 0.61 16.55
N ASN A 79 -5.81 1.12 16.99
CA ASN A 79 -6.56 0.51 18.07
C ASN A 79 -7.49 -0.56 17.49
N ASN A 80 -7.66 -1.67 18.22
CA ASN A 80 -8.58 -2.76 17.83
C ASN A 80 -10.06 -2.31 17.76
N TYR A 81 -10.37 -1.13 18.31
CA TYR A 81 -11.70 -0.51 18.30
C TYR A 81 -11.58 1.02 18.18
N LEU A 82 -12.59 1.63 17.57
CA LEU A 82 -12.58 3.08 17.29
C LEU A 82 -12.97 3.95 18.49
N HIS A 83 -13.88 3.47 19.35
CA HIS A 83 -14.43 4.25 20.45
C HIS A 83 -14.52 3.44 21.74
N GLU A 84 -14.03 4.02 22.83
CA GLU A 84 -14.04 3.38 24.15
C GLU A 84 -15.45 3.08 24.65
N SER A 85 -16.39 4.01 24.46
CA SER A 85 -17.80 3.79 24.83
C SER A 85 -18.43 2.60 24.10
N ARG A 86 -18.11 2.40 22.82
CA ARG A 86 -18.60 1.26 22.03
C ARG A 86 -17.98 -0.05 22.49
N HIS A 87 -16.69 -0.04 22.81
CA HIS A 87 -16.00 -1.20 23.35
C HIS A 87 -16.63 -1.64 24.69
N ARG A 88 -16.77 -0.71 25.65
CA ARG A 88 -17.44 -0.96 26.93
C ARG A 88 -18.87 -1.49 26.74
N HIS A 89 -19.63 -0.88 25.83
CA HIS A 89 -20.98 -1.35 25.50
C HIS A 89 -20.97 -2.80 24.99
N ALA A 90 -20.09 -3.15 24.05
CA ALA A 90 -19.98 -4.50 23.52
C ALA A 90 -19.58 -5.53 24.59
N MET A 91 -18.74 -5.14 25.55
CA MET A 91 -18.35 -6.01 26.68
C MET A 91 -19.50 -6.23 27.68
N GLN A 92 -20.31 -5.21 27.96
CA GLN A 92 -21.40 -5.28 28.94
C GLN A 92 -22.68 -5.97 28.42
N ARG A 93 -22.81 -6.20 27.12
CA ARG A 93 -24.01 -6.84 26.55
C ARG A 93 -24.14 -8.30 27.00
N LYS A 94 -25.38 -8.72 27.28
CA LYS A 94 -25.70 -10.14 27.55
C LYS A 94 -25.40 -11.00 26.33
N ARG A 95 -24.82 -12.17 26.57
CA ARG A 95 -24.37 -13.11 25.55
C ARG A 95 -25.00 -14.48 25.75
N ALA A 96 -25.22 -15.17 24.64
CA ALA A 96 -25.48 -16.60 24.62
C ALA A 96 -24.18 -17.36 24.94
N PRO A 97 -24.24 -18.63 25.37
CA PRO A 97 -23.04 -19.45 25.62
C PRO A 97 -22.13 -19.58 24.38
N THR A 98 -22.66 -19.38 23.18
CA THR A 98 -21.91 -19.37 21.91
C THR A 98 -21.09 -18.10 21.67
N GLY A 99 -21.22 -17.07 22.50
CA GLY A 99 -20.55 -15.77 22.34
C GLY A 99 -21.33 -14.75 21.49
N ARG A 100 -22.39 -15.18 20.81
CA ARG A 100 -23.36 -14.32 20.12
C ARG A 100 -24.07 -13.40 21.13
N PHE A 101 -24.43 -12.20 20.68
CA PHE A 101 -25.34 -11.36 21.46
C PHE A 101 -26.74 -11.94 21.49
N LEU A 102 -27.36 -11.86 22.66
CA LEU A 102 -28.69 -12.36 22.86
C LEU A 102 -29.72 -11.54 22.06
N THR A 103 -30.72 -12.21 21.48
CA THR A 103 -31.81 -11.51 20.78
C THR A 103 -32.72 -10.78 21.77
N LYS A 104 -33.55 -9.86 21.30
CA LYS A 104 -34.45 -9.07 22.18
C LYS A 104 -35.42 -9.98 22.95
N GLU A 105 -35.97 -11.00 22.30
CA GLU A 105 -36.91 -11.93 22.92
C GLU A 105 -36.23 -12.80 23.97
N GLU A 106 -35.08 -13.38 23.64
CA GLU A 106 -34.27 -14.17 24.57
C GLU A 106 -33.81 -13.33 25.77
N SER A 107 -33.46 -12.06 25.56
CA SER A 107 -33.06 -11.14 26.64
C SER A 107 -34.19 -10.86 27.62
N ARG A 108 -35.43 -10.75 27.16
CA ARG A 108 -36.61 -10.59 28.03
C ARG A 108 -36.83 -11.84 28.87
N LYS A 109 -36.84 -13.02 28.23
CA LYS A 109 -36.97 -14.30 28.95
C LYS A 109 -35.92 -14.49 30.04
N LEU A 110 -34.67 -14.10 29.76
CA LEU A 110 -33.57 -14.18 30.72
C LEU A 110 -33.70 -13.18 31.88
N ASN A 111 -34.28 -12.00 31.63
CA ASN A 111 -34.61 -11.06 32.70
C ASN A 111 -35.75 -11.59 33.57
N GLU A 112 -36.82 -12.10 32.96
CA GLU A 112 -37.99 -12.66 33.66
C GLU A 112 -37.60 -13.88 34.53
N GLN A 113 -36.71 -14.76 34.06
CA GLN A 113 -36.21 -15.89 34.85
C GLN A 113 -35.29 -15.47 36.01
N GLY A 114 -34.58 -14.34 35.88
CA GLY A 114 -33.72 -13.81 36.93
C GLY A 114 -34.47 -13.15 38.09
N GLU A 115 -35.64 -12.57 37.82
CA GLU A 115 -36.49 -11.95 38.86
C GLU A 115 -37.27 -13.00 39.68
N ASN A 116 -37.64 -14.13 39.09
CA ASN A 116 -38.37 -15.19 39.80
C ASN A 116 -37.52 -16.04 40.75
N ASN A 117 -36.18 -15.92 40.69
CA ASN A 117 -35.23 -16.64 41.53
C ASN A 117 -34.56 -15.74 42.59
N LYS A 118 -35.10 -14.54 42.80
CA LYS A 118 -34.74 -13.64 43.90
C LYS A 118 -35.80 -13.70 44.99
#